data_AF-A0A9X1XXN6-F1
#
_entry.id   AF-A0A9X1XXN6-F1
#
_cell.length_a   1.000
_cell.length_b   1.000
_cell.length_c   1.000
_cell.angle_alpha   90.00
_cell.angle_beta   90.00
_cell.angle_gamma   90.00
#
_symmetry.space_group_name_H-M   'P 1'
#
loop_
_entity.id
_entity.type
_entity.pdbx_description
1 polymer ?
#
loop_
_entity_poly.entity_id
_entity_poly.type
_entity_poly.pdbx_seq_one_letter_code
_entity_poly.pdbx_strand_id
1 'polypeptide(L)'
;MFTKRRITAWAGACLLLILSGCSFISDPKSLMQTPQLSTDRASLISVIKAELKGGEIVSPRDVRNISSIRTPDLNNDGIKEAVVFYETPDEAVRIHGMILEHQGNSWALKVRFDGEGQVLETFDLLDLNGDGNLEIIAGFSSGSEELQKGLTVYTYDGTEVEKAIALPYHYFMVDDLNKDEIPDITVVNLKREQYATVTTYQYDGSFKELSHLELDDPISEYYNAVSGNITRNLKGIILDATVGTHSAFSTVIVMKEGQLINLLPSQDMTLKGYPILSGDVNNDGLLEIGMLEKPKGWEYISFDEIPWLFSYYQWEEKDGLKFVMQQYMDMAGRFYFNFPKEWQGNVTIDTKSDKNEHLIFVKTDTNEPVAEIRFFTLSEWERNKADWDLLARDADKVIGFLSHTDLKVNKGETEIKR
;
A
#
# COMPACT_ATOMS: atom_id res chain seq x y z
N MET A 1 -22.45 -67.13 -38.72
CA MET A 1 -21.85 -66.46 -37.55
C MET A 1 -20.33 -66.38 -37.78
N PHE A 2 -19.68 -65.26 -37.45
CA PHE A 2 -18.24 -64.95 -37.61
C PHE A 2 -17.77 -64.13 -38.83
N THR A 3 -18.51 -63.08 -39.19
CA THR A 3 -17.95 -61.84 -39.76
C THR A 3 -17.50 -60.92 -38.61
N LYS A 4 -16.37 -61.21 -37.94
CA LYS A 4 -15.83 -60.33 -36.88
C LYS A 4 -14.30 -60.25 -36.77
N ARG A 5 -13.53 -60.69 -37.78
CA ARG A 5 -12.05 -60.79 -37.63
C ARG A 5 -11.21 -59.97 -38.60
N ARG A 6 -11.78 -59.01 -39.32
CA ARG A 6 -11.02 -58.15 -40.26
C ARG A 6 -11.17 -56.63 -40.07
N ILE A 7 -11.99 -56.18 -39.12
CA ILE A 7 -12.21 -54.73 -38.89
C ILE A 7 -11.25 -54.15 -37.83
N THR A 8 -10.64 -55.01 -36.99
CA THR A 8 -9.73 -54.55 -35.93
C THR A 8 -8.31 -54.21 -36.38
N ALA A 9 -7.90 -54.55 -37.61
CA ALA A 9 -6.57 -54.23 -38.12
C ALA A 9 -6.51 -52.86 -38.85
N TRP A 10 -7.64 -52.35 -39.35
CA TRP A 10 -7.69 -51.07 -40.09
C TRP A 10 -8.03 -49.87 -39.19
N ALA A 11 -8.69 -50.10 -38.05
CA ALA A 11 -8.94 -49.06 -37.05
C ALA A 11 -7.68 -48.68 -36.24
N GLY A 12 -6.70 -49.60 -36.11
CA GLY A 12 -5.45 -49.34 -35.40
C GLY A 12 -4.44 -48.51 -36.21
N ALA A 13 -4.48 -48.57 -37.55
CA ALA A 13 -3.54 -47.85 -38.41
C ALA A 13 -3.95 -46.39 -38.65
N CYS A 14 -5.26 -46.09 -38.64
CA CYS A 14 -5.76 -44.70 -38.74
C CYS A 14 -5.63 -43.89 -37.45
N LEU A 15 -5.47 -44.53 -36.28
CA LEU A 15 -5.32 -43.81 -35.00
C LEU A 15 -3.87 -43.35 -34.75
N LEU A 16 -2.89 -43.92 -35.45
CA LEU A 16 -1.46 -43.58 -35.32
C LEU A 16 -1.00 -42.44 -36.24
N LEU A 17 -1.85 -42.00 -37.18
CA LEU A 17 -1.56 -40.88 -38.09
C LEU A 17 -2.06 -39.52 -37.60
N ILE A 18 -2.78 -39.47 -36.47
CA ILE A 18 -3.30 -38.23 -35.86
C ILE A 18 -2.37 -37.70 -34.75
N LEU A 19 -1.27 -38.41 -34.45
CA LEU A 19 -0.25 -38.00 -33.47
C LEU A 19 1.06 -37.48 -34.10
N SER A 20 1.07 -37.21 -35.40
CA SER A 20 2.16 -36.45 -36.04
C SER A 20 1.98 -34.95 -35.79
N GLY A 21 1.87 -34.55 -34.52
CA GLY A 21 1.94 -33.15 -34.11
C GLY A 21 3.37 -32.67 -34.28
N CYS A 22 3.62 -31.91 -35.34
CA CYS A 22 4.87 -31.20 -35.58
C CYS A 22 5.26 -30.37 -34.34
N SER A 23 6.30 -30.80 -33.63
CA SER A 23 6.96 -29.96 -32.63
C SER A 23 7.88 -28.99 -33.37
N PHE A 24 7.32 -27.89 -33.89
CA PHE A 24 8.13 -26.69 -34.08
C PHE A 24 8.53 -26.21 -32.69
N ILE A 25 9.75 -26.56 -32.26
CA ILE A 25 10.38 -25.95 -31.11
C ILE A 25 10.73 -24.52 -31.55
N SER A 26 9.79 -23.61 -31.42
CA SER A 26 10.07 -22.17 -31.44
C SER A 26 10.89 -21.85 -30.20
N ASP A 27 12.05 -21.21 -30.41
CA ASP A 27 12.92 -20.71 -29.34
C ASP A 27 12.07 -19.91 -28.33
N PRO A 28 12.08 -20.25 -27.02
CA PRO A 28 11.31 -19.52 -26.00
C PRO A 28 11.54 -18.00 -26.02
N LYS A 29 12.70 -17.54 -26.52
CA LYS A 29 12.98 -16.12 -26.73
C LYS A 29 12.13 -15.45 -27.80
N SER A 30 11.65 -16.16 -28.83
CA SER A 30 10.79 -15.56 -29.87
C SER A 30 9.33 -15.42 -29.43
N LEU A 31 8.95 -16.07 -28.31
CA LEU A 31 7.64 -15.90 -27.66
C LEU A 31 7.61 -14.72 -26.70
N MET A 32 8.78 -14.14 -26.37
CA MET A 32 8.90 -12.87 -25.67
C MET A 32 8.76 -11.73 -26.67
N GLN A 33 7.54 -11.48 -27.15
CA GLN A 33 7.25 -10.21 -27.81
C GLN A 33 7.16 -9.13 -26.73
N THR A 34 8.02 -8.12 -26.82
CA THR A 34 7.82 -6.86 -26.09
C THR A 34 6.40 -6.39 -26.40
N PRO A 35 5.56 -6.09 -25.39
CA PRO A 35 4.20 -5.62 -25.63
C PRO A 35 4.25 -4.46 -26.61
N GLN A 36 3.61 -4.61 -27.77
CA GLN A 36 3.49 -3.49 -28.70
C GLN A 36 2.60 -2.46 -28.04
N LEU A 37 3.13 -1.24 -27.86
CA LEU A 37 2.31 -0.10 -27.45
C LEU A 37 1.15 0.01 -28.44
N SER A 38 -0.07 0.23 -27.94
CA SER A 38 -1.21 0.53 -28.81
C SER A 38 -0.85 1.72 -29.70
N THR A 39 -1.46 1.77 -30.89
CA THR A 39 -1.27 2.88 -31.84
C THR A 39 -1.45 4.24 -31.18
N ASP A 40 -2.45 4.35 -30.31
CA ASP A 40 -2.81 5.59 -29.61
C ASP A 40 -1.74 5.98 -28.60
N ARG A 41 -1.21 5.02 -27.83
CA ARG A 41 -0.15 5.26 -26.85
C ARG A 41 1.18 5.59 -27.52
N ALA A 42 1.47 4.97 -28.66
CA ALA A 42 2.64 5.33 -29.48
C ALA A 42 2.52 6.74 -30.04
N SER A 43 1.33 7.14 -30.53
CA SER A 43 1.05 8.49 -30.96
C SER A 43 1.25 9.50 -29.83
N LEU A 44 0.67 9.25 -28.65
CA LEU A 44 0.82 10.12 -27.48
C LEU A 44 2.30 10.33 -27.12
N ILE A 45 3.06 9.25 -26.98
CA ILE A 45 4.50 9.32 -26.65
C ILE A 45 5.27 10.09 -27.72
N SER A 46 4.91 9.97 -28.99
CA SER A 46 5.57 10.72 -30.07
C SER A 46 5.34 12.22 -29.96
N VAL A 47 4.12 12.65 -29.61
CA VAL A 47 3.77 14.06 -29.42
C VAL A 47 4.46 14.60 -28.17
N ILE A 48 4.40 13.87 -27.04
CA ILE A 48 5.12 14.26 -25.81
C ILE A 48 6.61 14.48 -26.11
N LYS A 49 7.28 13.53 -26.78
CA LYS A 49 8.70 13.66 -27.12
C LYS A 49 9.02 14.88 -28.00
N ALA A 50 8.15 15.20 -28.95
CA ALA A 50 8.30 16.40 -29.77
C ALA A 50 8.14 17.68 -28.92
N GLU A 51 7.26 17.64 -27.93
CA GLU A 51 6.94 18.74 -27.03
C GLU A 51 7.97 18.95 -25.90
N LEU A 52 8.75 17.94 -25.52
CA LEU A 52 9.71 18.07 -24.42
C LEU A 52 10.90 19.01 -24.72
N LYS A 53 11.23 19.25 -26.00
CA LYS A 53 12.29 20.20 -26.45
C LYS A 53 13.63 20.12 -25.70
N GLY A 54 14.01 18.94 -25.19
CA GLY A 54 15.24 18.72 -24.42
C GLY A 54 15.04 18.38 -22.94
N GLY A 55 13.81 18.46 -22.43
CA GLY A 55 13.44 17.94 -21.11
C GLY A 55 13.15 16.44 -21.09
N GLU A 56 12.92 15.90 -19.89
CA GLU A 56 12.64 14.48 -19.66
C GLU A 56 11.34 14.28 -18.86
N ILE A 57 10.62 13.19 -19.11
CA ILE A 57 9.40 12.86 -18.36
C ILE A 57 9.79 12.50 -16.92
N VAL A 58 9.08 13.09 -15.96
CA VAL A 58 9.29 12.81 -14.53
C VAL A 58 8.19 11.89 -14.03
N SER A 59 8.59 10.88 -13.27
CA SER A 59 7.65 10.03 -12.53
C SER A 59 7.60 10.48 -11.08
N PRO A 60 6.42 10.45 -10.42
CA PRO A 60 6.35 10.72 -9.00
C PRO A 60 7.18 9.69 -8.22
N ARG A 61 7.79 10.11 -7.11
CA ARG A 61 8.52 9.21 -6.20
C ARG A 61 7.61 8.29 -5.39
N ASP A 62 6.34 8.64 -5.25
CA ASP A 62 5.35 7.77 -4.61
C ASP A 62 5.22 6.43 -5.35
N VAL A 63 5.72 5.38 -4.71
CA VAL A 63 5.75 4.01 -5.26
C VAL A 63 4.35 3.42 -5.43
N ARG A 64 3.34 3.96 -4.74
CA ARG A 64 1.94 3.51 -4.86
C ARG A 64 1.35 3.88 -6.21
N ASN A 65 1.86 4.93 -6.86
CA ASN A 65 1.33 5.43 -8.13
C ASN A 65 2.42 6.00 -9.06
N ILE A 66 3.27 5.11 -9.60
CA ILE A 66 4.43 5.48 -10.43
C ILE A 66 4.10 5.89 -11.88
N SER A 67 2.83 5.92 -12.29
CA SER A 67 2.48 6.23 -13.69
C SER A 67 2.72 7.70 -14.01
N SER A 68 3.74 7.97 -14.84
CA SER A 68 4.17 9.31 -15.27
C SER A 68 3.26 9.96 -16.32
N ILE A 69 2.47 9.15 -17.03
CA ILE A 69 1.49 9.61 -18.03
C ILE A 69 0.13 9.09 -17.60
N ARG A 70 -0.84 10.00 -17.48
CA ARG A 70 -2.22 9.65 -17.11
C ARG A 70 -3.17 10.16 -18.14
N THR A 71 -4.11 9.31 -18.56
CA THR A 71 -5.05 9.65 -19.63
C THR A 71 -6.51 9.61 -19.17
N PRO A 72 -6.92 10.51 -18.26
CA PRO A 72 -8.31 10.65 -17.85
C PRO A 72 -9.15 11.35 -18.94
N ASP A 73 -10.44 11.49 -18.68
CA ASP A 73 -11.25 12.62 -19.17
C ASP A 73 -11.21 13.66 -18.03
N LEU A 74 -10.43 14.73 -18.21
CA LEU A 74 -10.01 15.65 -17.15
C LEU A 74 -11.05 16.74 -16.90
N ASN A 75 -11.70 17.22 -17.96
CA ASN A 75 -12.73 18.27 -17.95
C ASN A 75 -14.14 17.73 -18.26
N ASN A 76 -14.30 16.40 -18.19
CA ASN A 76 -15.57 15.68 -18.32
C ASN A 76 -16.36 16.03 -19.61
N ASP A 77 -15.65 16.26 -20.72
CA ASP A 77 -16.26 16.61 -22.01
C ASP A 77 -16.45 15.39 -22.95
N GLY A 78 -16.03 14.20 -22.51
CA GLY A 78 -16.08 12.95 -23.25
C GLY A 78 -14.84 12.69 -24.11
N ILE A 79 -13.90 13.63 -24.18
CA ILE A 79 -12.58 13.48 -24.81
C ILE A 79 -11.58 13.11 -23.72
N LYS A 80 -10.51 12.40 -24.11
CA LYS A 80 -9.45 12.06 -23.17
C LYS A 80 -8.34 13.07 -23.24
N GLU A 81 -7.84 13.46 -22.08
CA GLU A 81 -6.63 14.23 -21.95
C GLU A 81 -5.47 13.30 -21.59
N ALA A 82 -4.25 13.82 -21.68
CA ALA A 82 -3.05 13.23 -21.14
C ALA A 82 -2.34 14.27 -20.30
N VAL A 83 -2.18 14.00 -19.00
CA VAL A 83 -1.44 14.84 -18.06
C VAL A 83 -0.07 14.22 -17.83
N VAL A 84 0.97 15.02 -18.04
CA VAL A 84 2.38 14.59 -17.96
C VAL A 84 3.21 15.66 -17.28
N PHE A 85 4.02 15.25 -16.30
CA PHE A 85 5.06 16.10 -15.72
C PHE A 85 6.41 15.82 -16.39
N TYR A 86 7.21 16.86 -16.53
CA TYR A 86 8.54 16.80 -17.14
C TYR A 86 9.49 17.78 -16.47
N GLU A 87 10.80 17.51 -16.59
CA GLU A 87 11.84 18.39 -16.07
C GLU A 87 12.70 19.06 -17.14
N THR A 88 13.10 20.28 -16.84
CA THR A 88 14.01 21.15 -17.59
C THR A 88 15.09 21.67 -16.63
N PRO A 89 16.16 20.89 -16.36
CA PRO A 89 17.12 21.19 -15.29
C PRO A 89 17.81 22.55 -15.36
N ASP A 90 17.89 23.14 -16.56
CA ASP A 90 18.57 24.41 -16.83
C ASP A 90 17.63 25.64 -16.76
N GLU A 91 16.33 25.43 -16.51
CA GLU A 91 15.33 26.50 -16.41
C GLU A 91 15.10 26.97 -14.96
N ALA A 92 14.51 28.16 -14.80
CA ALA A 92 14.23 28.74 -13.48
C ALA A 92 13.20 27.91 -12.69
N VAL A 93 12.18 27.42 -13.39
CA VAL A 93 11.27 26.38 -12.92
C VAL A 93 11.79 25.08 -13.50
N ARG A 94 12.04 24.08 -12.66
CA ARG A 94 12.59 22.80 -13.11
C ARG A 94 11.50 21.83 -13.53
N ILE A 95 10.41 21.76 -12.76
CA ILE A 95 9.31 20.81 -13.02
C ILE A 95 8.15 21.54 -13.66
N HIS A 96 7.67 21.01 -14.78
CA HIS A 96 6.52 21.54 -15.52
C HIS A 96 5.50 20.44 -15.77
N GLY A 97 4.26 20.83 -16.00
CA GLY A 97 3.19 19.98 -16.48
C GLY A 97 2.78 20.34 -17.90
N MET A 98 2.26 19.36 -18.64
CA MET A 98 1.55 19.58 -19.89
C MET A 98 0.28 18.74 -19.94
N ILE A 99 -0.73 19.29 -20.59
CA ILE A 99 -1.99 18.61 -20.90
C ILE A 99 -2.11 18.50 -22.41
N LEU A 100 -2.33 17.29 -22.90
CA LEU A 100 -2.66 17.01 -24.29
C LEU A 100 -4.09 16.52 -24.39
N GLU A 101 -4.77 16.78 -25.49
CA GLU A 101 -6.13 16.32 -25.77
C GLU A 101 -6.13 15.34 -26.92
N HIS A 102 -6.98 14.31 -26.83
CA HIS A 102 -7.12 13.30 -27.85
C HIS A 102 -7.96 13.81 -29.03
N GLN A 103 -7.37 13.83 -30.22
CA GLN A 103 -7.99 14.30 -31.45
C GLN A 103 -8.04 13.18 -32.50
N GLY A 104 -9.09 12.36 -32.43
CA GLY A 104 -9.36 11.27 -33.36
C GLY A 104 -8.33 10.15 -33.27
N ASN A 105 -7.27 10.22 -34.07
CA ASN A 105 -6.17 9.23 -34.08
C ASN A 105 -4.83 9.84 -33.61
N SER A 106 -4.87 11.03 -33.02
CA SER A 106 -3.68 11.80 -32.65
C SER A 106 -3.88 12.54 -31.34
N TRP A 107 -2.83 13.19 -30.85
CA TRP A 107 -2.85 13.99 -29.64
C TRP A 107 -2.35 15.40 -29.96
N ALA A 108 -2.94 16.41 -29.34
CA ALA A 108 -2.53 17.80 -29.49
C ALA A 108 -2.23 18.41 -28.13
N LEU A 109 -1.12 19.15 -28.02
CA LEU A 109 -0.83 19.94 -26.83
C LEU A 109 -1.90 21.03 -26.65
N LYS A 110 -2.50 21.09 -25.46
CA LYS A 110 -3.46 22.13 -25.09
C LYS A 110 -2.83 23.23 -24.28
N VAL A 111 -2.16 22.87 -23.19
CA VAL A 111 -1.63 23.82 -22.22
C VAL A 111 -0.41 23.27 -21.53
N ARG A 112 0.48 24.18 -21.13
CA ARG A 112 1.62 23.94 -20.24
C ARG A 112 1.42 24.75 -18.99
N PHE A 113 1.87 24.20 -17.88
CA PHE A 113 1.80 24.86 -16.58
C PHE A 113 3.05 24.52 -15.76
N ASP A 114 3.29 25.30 -14.71
CA ASP A 114 4.48 25.18 -13.89
C ASP A 114 4.21 24.42 -12.58
N GLY A 115 5.13 23.52 -12.24
CA GLY A 115 5.20 22.86 -10.95
C GLY A 115 5.88 23.73 -9.88
N GLU A 116 5.84 23.26 -8.63
CA GLU A 116 6.38 24.01 -7.47
C GLU A 116 7.48 23.26 -6.73
N GLY A 117 8.59 22.98 -7.42
CA GLY A 117 9.76 22.38 -6.78
C GLY A 117 10.80 21.84 -7.75
N GLN A 118 11.68 21.02 -7.23
CA GLN A 118 12.77 20.38 -7.97
C GLN A 118 12.52 18.90 -8.23
N VAL A 119 11.63 18.29 -7.45
CA VAL A 119 11.27 16.88 -7.53
C VAL A 119 9.76 16.75 -7.44
N LEU A 120 9.19 15.89 -8.29
CA LEU A 120 7.81 15.45 -8.18
C LEU A 120 7.73 14.28 -7.18
N GLU A 121 7.06 14.50 -6.06
CA GLU A 121 6.88 13.53 -4.99
C GLU A 121 5.63 12.69 -5.23
N THR A 122 4.50 13.34 -5.50
CA THR A 122 3.20 12.69 -5.73
C THR A 122 2.53 13.33 -6.92
N PHE A 123 1.70 12.56 -7.60
CA PHE A 123 0.79 13.01 -8.64
C PHE A 123 -0.48 12.19 -8.41
N ASP A 124 -1.66 12.81 -8.32
CA ASP A 124 -2.98 12.18 -8.22
C ASP A 124 -3.99 13.00 -9.04
N LEU A 125 -5.09 12.35 -9.43
CA LEU A 125 -6.18 12.95 -10.19
C LEU A 125 -7.48 12.57 -9.50
N LEU A 126 -8.23 13.57 -9.02
CA LEU A 126 -9.47 13.35 -8.29
C LEU A 126 -10.39 14.56 -8.42
N ASP A 127 -11.69 14.32 -8.53
CA ASP A 127 -12.71 15.36 -8.40
C ASP A 127 -12.81 15.75 -6.91
N LEU A 128 -12.32 16.94 -6.57
CA LEU A 128 -12.28 17.49 -5.20
C LEU A 128 -13.40 18.48 -4.93
N ASN A 129 -14.10 18.94 -5.97
CA ASN A 129 -15.12 19.98 -5.87
C ASN A 129 -16.55 19.47 -6.18
N GLY A 130 -16.68 18.22 -6.65
CA GLY A 130 -17.92 17.53 -6.97
C GLY A 130 -18.54 17.92 -8.32
N ASP A 131 -17.82 18.60 -9.21
CA ASP A 131 -18.31 19.06 -10.51
C ASP A 131 -18.13 18.04 -11.65
N GLY A 132 -17.44 16.92 -11.37
CA GLY A 132 -17.13 15.85 -12.31
C GLY A 132 -15.82 16.03 -13.10
N ASN A 133 -15.20 17.21 -13.05
CA ASN A 133 -13.85 17.44 -13.55
C ASN A 133 -12.84 16.89 -12.53
N LEU A 134 -11.69 16.43 -12.99
CA LEU A 134 -10.64 15.95 -12.09
C LEU A 134 -9.61 17.06 -11.85
N GLU A 135 -9.36 17.38 -10.60
CA GLU A 135 -8.22 18.21 -10.21
C GLU A 135 -6.91 17.41 -10.27
N ILE A 136 -5.82 18.13 -10.59
CA ILE A 136 -4.45 17.61 -10.55
C ILE A 136 -3.86 17.88 -9.18
N ILE A 137 -3.60 16.83 -8.42
CA ILE A 137 -2.94 16.91 -7.11
C ILE A 137 -1.46 16.58 -7.33
N ALA A 138 -0.56 17.53 -7.08
CA ALA A 138 0.87 17.32 -7.25
C ALA A 138 1.65 17.71 -6.01
N GLY A 139 2.44 16.76 -5.49
CA GLY A 139 3.36 16.98 -4.39
C GLY A 139 4.76 17.27 -4.93
N PHE A 140 5.43 18.26 -4.37
CA PHE A 140 6.77 18.69 -4.77
C PHE A 140 7.71 18.81 -3.58
N SER A 141 9.00 18.63 -3.82
CA SER A 141 10.05 18.90 -2.83
C SER A 141 11.23 19.65 -3.43
N SER A 142 12.08 20.21 -2.56
CA SER A 142 13.37 20.79 -2.92
C SER A 142 14.40 19.73 -3.36
N GLY A 143 14.11 18.44 -3.17
CA GLY A 143 15.00 17.32 -3.44
C GLY A 143 16.05 17.08 -2.35
N SER A 144 16.10 17.90 -1.30
CA SER A 144 16.90 17.67 -0.10
C SER A 144 16.15 16.73 0.88
N GLU A 145 16.83 16.28 1.94
CA GLU A 145 16.21 15.48 3.02
C GLU A 145 15.27 16.31 3.93
N GLU A 146 14.71 17.40 3.41
CA GLU A 146 13.72 18.20 4.12
C GLU A 146 12.42 17.43 4.29
N LEU A 147 11.91 17.43 5.53
CA LEU A 147 10.65 16.75 5.87
C LEU A 147 9.43 17.45 5.25
N GLN A 148 9.54 18.75 4.97
CA GLN A 148 8.43 19.57 4.49
C GLN A 148 8.45 19.67 2.97
N LYS A 149 7.34 19.24 2.37
CA LYS A 149 7.02 19.25 0.94
C LYS A 149 5.93 20.28 0.66
N GLY A 150 5.71 20.61 -0.61
CA GLY A 150 4.61 21.47 -1.07
C GLY A 150 3.59 20.68 -1.89
N LEU A 151 2.33 20.70 -1.49
CA LEU A 151 1.20 20.10 -2.22
C LEU A 151 0.53 21.21 -2.99
N THR A 152 0.37 21.05 -4.30
CA THR A 152 -0.36 22.00 -5.14
C THR A 152 -1.50 21.28 -5.84
N VAL A 153 -2.70 21.85 -5.76
CA VAL A 153 -3.88 21.40 -6.50
C VAL A 153 -4.11 22.34 -7.66
N TYR A 154 -4.24 21.78 -8.86
CA TYR A 154 -4.54 22.52 -10.08
C TYR A 154 -5.90 22.12 -10.65
N THR A 155 -6.63 23.08 -11.17
CA THR A 155 -7.87 22.89 -11.94
C THR A 155 -7.60 23.07 -13.42
N TYR A 156 -8.41 22.42 -14.27
CA TYR A 156 -8.33 22.58 -15.73
C TYR A 156 -9.73 22.71 -16.32
N ASP A 157 -9.97 23.79 -17.08
CA ASP A 157 -11.29 24.11 -17.65
C ASP A 157 -11.45 23.70 -19.13
N GLY A 158 -10.48 22.96 -19.69
CA GLY A 158 -10.41 22.66 -21.12
C GLY A 158 -9.45 23.59 -21.89
N THR A 159 -9.08 24.74 -21.33
CA THR A 159 -8.22 25.73 -21.99
C THR A 159 -7.04 26.15 -21.15
N GLU A 160 -7.24 26.39 -19.86
CA GLU A 160 -6.23 26.90 -18.95
C GLU A 160 -6.13 26.07 -17.67
N VAL A 161 -4.96 26.15 -17.03
CA VAL A 161 -4.69 25.50 -15.76
C VAL A 161 -4.52 26.58 -14.71
N GLU A 162 -5.31 26.51 -13.64
CA GLU A 162 -5.22 27.41 -12.51
C GLU A 162 -4.76 26.68 -11.25
N LYS A 163 -4.13 27.42 -10.34
CA LYS A 163 -3.73 26.91 -9.03
C LYS A 163 -4.86 27.14 -8.04
N ALA A 164 -5.51 26.07 -7.61
CA ALA A 164 -6.64 26.13 -6.68
C ALA A 164 -6.19 26.30 -5.22
N ILE A 165 -5.16 25.56 -4.80
CA ILE A 165 -4.54 25.72 -3.47
C ILE A 165 -3.09 25.22 -3.48
N ALA A 166 -2.24 25.80 -2.63
CA ALA A 166 -0.91 25.29 -2.31
C ALA A 166 -0.73 25.19 -0.80
N LEU A 167 -0.33 24.01 -0.32
CA LEU A 167 -0.23 23.68 1.10
C LEU A 167 1.15 23.09 1.43
N PRO A 168 1.80 23.49 2.53
CA PRO A 168 2.89 22.71 3.06
C PRO A 168 2.36 21.38 3.63
N TYR A 169 3.12 20.30 3.44
CA TYR A 169 2.77 19.00 4.02
C TYR A 169 4.01 18.14 4.31
N HIS A 170 3.87 17.21 5.24
CA HIS A 170 4.76 16.06 5.44
C HIS A 170 4.06 14.78 4.97
N TYR A 171 2.81 14.59 5.40
CA TYR A 171 1.85 13.65 4.81
C TYR A 171 0.59 14.38 4.38
N PHE A 172 -0.12 13.81 3.40
CA PHE A 172 -1.47 14.24 3.08
C PHE A 172 -2.35 13.03 2.77
N MET A 173 -3.63 13.19 2.97
CA MET A 173 -4.65 12.22 2.58
C MET A 173 -5.83 12.95 1.99
N VAL A 174 -6.58 12.24 1.14
CA VAL A 174 -7.84 12.73 0.59
C VAL A 174 -8.94 11.75 0.95
N ASP A 175 -9.91 12.20 1.74
CA ASP A 175 -11.08 11.42 2.16
C ASP A 175 -12.20 12.35 2.61
N ASP A 176 -13.44 11.90 2.57
CA ASP A 176 -14.61 12.63 3.06
C ASP A 176 -14.76 12.43 4.58
N LEU A 177 -13.99 13.18 5.38
CA LEU A 177 -13.93 12.99 6.84
C LEU A 177 -15.20 13.48 7.53
N ASN A 178 -15.82 14.54 7.02
CA ASN A 178 -17.05 15.10 7.59
C ASN A 178 -18.34 14.39 7.09
N LYS A 179 -18.22 13.51 6.09
CA LYS A 179 -19.29 12.68 5.50
C LYS A 179 -20.36 13.49 4.77
N ASP A 180 -19.97 14.55 4.07
CA ASP A 180 -20.87 15.39 3.26
C ASP A 180 -20.80 15.09 1.74
N GLU A 181 -20.11 14.02 1.35
CA GLU A 181 -19.90 13.57 -0.02
C GLU A 181 -18.93 14.45 -0.85
N ILE A 182 -18.32 15.48 -0.25
CA ILE A 182 -17.27 16.30 -0.86
C ILE A 182 -15.91 15.87 -0.28
N PRO A 183 -14.92 15.48 -1.10
CA PRO A 183 -13.63 15.05 -0.59
C PRO A 183 -12.89 16.15 0.19
N ASP A 184 -12.32 15.79 1.33
CA ASP A 184 -11.46 16.66 2.12
C ASP A 184 -9.98 16.38 1.85
N ILE A 185 -9.17 17.43 1.78
CA ILE A 185 -7.70 17.32 1.80
C ILE A 185 -7.22 17.55 3.23
N THR A 186 -6.66 16.52 3.86
CA THR A 186 -5.97 16.70 5.14
C THR A 186 -4.47 16.67 4.95
N VAL A 187 -3.78 17.69 5.47
CA VAL A 187 -2.32 17.77 5.51
C VAL A 187 -1.83 17.63 6.95
N VAL A 188 -0.80 16.81 7.13
CA VAL A 188 -0.04 16.69 8.37
C VAL A 188 1.25 17.47 8.16
N ASN A 189 1.43 18.54 8.92
CA ASN A 189 2.63 19.36 8.92
C ASN A 189 3.54 18.96 10.08
N LEU A 190 4.82 18.73 9.77
CA LEU A 190 5.87 18.49 10.75
C LEU A 190 7.06 19.38 10.43
N LYS A 191 7.36 20.32 11.34
CA LYS A 191 8.56 21.14 11.28
C LYS A 191 9.51 20.72 12.40
N ARG A 192 10.81 20.78 12.15
CA ARG A 192 11.81 20.49 13.17
C ARG A 192 11.56 21.40 14.38
N GLU A 193 11.62 20.80 15.57
CA GLU A 193 11.46 21.50 16.85
C GLU A 193 10.08 22.15 17.05
N GLN A 194 9.07 21.74 16.27
CA GLN A 194 7.68 22.16 16.44
C GLN A 194 6.77 20.94 16.58
N TYR A 195 5.65 21.16 17.26
CA TYR A 195 4.55 20.22 17.30
C TYR A 195 3.95 20.00 15.92
N ALA A 196 3.45 18.79 15.69
CA ALA A 196 2.79 18.49 14.43
C ALA A 196 1.42 19.19 14.39
N THR A 197 1.01 19.63 13.20
CA THR A 197 -0.32 20.20 12.99
C THR A 197 -1.03 19.42 11.91
N VAL A 198 -2.27 19.01 12.19
CA VAL A 198 -3.14 18.34 11.22
C VAL A 198 -4.22 19.34 10.81
N THR A 199 -4.34 19.63 9.53
CA THR A 199 -5.30 20.61 9.01
C THR A 199 -6.08 20.01 7.85
N THR A 200 -7.41 20.11 7.92
CA THR A 200 -8.33 19.64 6.88
C THR A 200 -8.89 20.81 6.10
N TYR A 201 -8.86 20.71 4.77
CA TYR A 201 -9.40 21.67 3.82
C TYR A 201 -10.47 21.00 2.96
N GLN A 202 -11.52 21.74 2.61
CA GLN A 202 -12.57 21.28 1.70
C GLN A 202 -12.96 22.40 0.75
N TYR A 203 -13.44 22.04 -0.44
CA TYR A 203 -13.91 23.00 -1.43
C TYR A 203 -15.30 23.54 -1.10
N ASP A 204 -15.43 24.86 -0.94
CA ASP A 204 -16.69 25.60 -0.83
C ASP A 204 -16.57 26.93 -1.60
N GLY A 205 -16.67 26.84 -2.93
CA GLY A 205 -16.37 27.91 -3.90
C GLY A 205 -14.88 28.22 -4.04
N SER A 206 -14.09 27.94 -3.01
CA SER A 206 -12.64 27.79 -3.01
C SER A 206 -12.26 26.81 -1.89
N PHE A 207 -11.05 26.28 -1.90
CA PHE A 207 -10.57 25.48 -0.77
C PHE A 207 -10.50 26.34 0.50
N LYS A 208 -11.18 25.91 1.56
CA LYS A 208 -11.21 26.55 2.88
C LYS A 208 -10.82 25.55 3.95
N GLU A 209 -10.18 26.05 4.99
CA GLU A 209 -9.91 25.24 6.18
C GLU A 209 -11.24 24.89 6.87
N LEU A 210 -11.48 23.59 7.05
CA LEU A 210 -12.59 23.08 7.86
C LEU A 210 -12.21 23.04 9.33
N SER A 211 -11.03 22.51 9.64
CA SER A 211 -10.57 22.33 11.01
C SER A 211 -9.06 22.11 11.07
N HIS A 212 -8.46 22.42 12.22
CA HIS A 212 -7.07 22.09 12.52
C HIS A 212 -6.94 21.53 13.94
N LEU A 213 -5.87 20.75 14.16
CA LEU A 213 -5.50 20.18 15.45
C LEU A 213 -3.98 20.23 15.60
N GLU A 214 -3.50 20.83 16.68
CA GLU A 214 -2.09 20.76 17.10
C GLU A 214 -1.88 19.53 17.98
N LEU A 215 -0.86 18.74 17.68
CA LEU A 215 -0.50 17.52 18.40
C LEU A 215 0.73 17.82 19.27
N ASP A 216 0.59 17.68 20.59
CA ASP A 216 1.59 18.02 21.60
C ASP A 216 2.63 16.90 21.85
N ASP A 217 2.64 15.89 20.99
CA ASP A 217 3.50 14.72 21.14
C ASP A 217 4.90 14.95 20.55
N PRO A 218 5.99 14.72 21.32
CA PRO A 218 7.34 14.76 20.78
C PRO A 218 7.59 13.52 19.92
N ILE A 219 7.73 13.69 18.62
CA ILE A 219 8.01 12.61 17.67
C ILE A 219 9.33 12.80 16.95
N SER A 220 9.91 11.70 16.47
CA SER A 220 11.06 11.73 15.57
C SER A 220 10.61 11.83 14.11
N GLU A 221 9.66 10.99 13.70
CA GLU A 221 9.04 11.03 12.37
C GLU A 221 7.68 10.33 12.38
N TYR A 222 6.82 10.69 11.44
CA TYR A 222 5.68 9.86 11.05
C TYR A 222 6.13 8.87 9.98
N TYR A 223 5.83 7.59 10.17
CA TYR A 223 6.11 6.54 9.19
C TYR A 223 4.85 6.00 8.51
N ASN A 224 3.67 6.42 8.97
CA ASN A 224 2.39 6.08 8.36
C ASN A 224 1.34 7.17 8.64
N ALA A 225 0.47 7.40 7.67
CA ALA A 225 -0.72 8.21 7.80
C ALA A 225 -1.81 7.59 6.92
N VAL A 226 -2.91 7.16 7.55
CA VAL A 226 -4.03 6.50 6.85
C VAL A 226 -5.35 7.13 7.27
N SER A 227 -6.20 7.47 6.31
CA SER A 227 -7.56 7.92 6.51
C SER A 227 -8.57 6.82 6.18
N GLY A 228 -9.71 6.80 6.87
CA GLY A 228 -10.74 5.80 6.67
C GLY A 228 -11.76 5.78 7.79
N ASN A 229 -12.55 4.70 7.86
CA ASN A 229 -13.55 4.55 8.92
C ASN A 229 -12.88 4.08 10.21
N ILE A 230 -12.96 4.87 11.29
CA ILE A 230 -12.60 4.42 12.64
C ILE A 230 -13.72 3.56 13.23
N THR A 231 -14.97 3.93 12.93
CA THR A 231 -16.15 3.11 13.13
C THR A 231 -17.04 3.21 11.89
N ARG A 232 -18.09 2.37 11.79
CA ARG A 232 -19.03 2.43 10.66
C ARG A 232 -19.64 3.81 10.41
N ASN A 233 -19.74 4.64 11.45
CA ASN A 233 -20.37 5.95 11.37
C ASN A 233 -19.38 7.12 11.54
N LEU A 234 -18.10 6.84 11.79
CA LEU A 234 -17.10 7.84 12.15
C LEU A 234 -15.85 7.65 11.32
N LYS A 235 -15.51 8.63 10.49
CA LYS A 235 -14.25 8.68 9.76
C LYS A 235 -13.18 9.41 10.54
N GLY A 236 -11.94 9.09 10.21
CA GLY A 236 -10.78 9.64 10.87
C GLY A 236 -9.49 9.21 10.21
N ILE A 237 -8.42 9.45 10.94
CA ILE A 237 -7.04 9.34 10.53
C ILE A 237 -6.29 8.62 11.63
N ILE A 238 -5.46 7.66 11.26
CA ILE A 238 -4.46 7.10 12.16
C ILE A 238 -3.09 7.57 11.68
N LEU A 239 -2.35 8.23 12.57
CA LEU A 239 -0.96 8.61 12.36
C LEU A 239 -0.09 7.68 13.20
N ASP A 240 0.87 6.99 12.58
CA ASP A 240 1.85 6.21 13.31
C ASP A 240 3.20 6.93 13.32
N ALA A 241 3.74 7.13 14.52
CA ALA A 241 4.95 7.89 14.75
C ALA A 241 5.98 7.12 15.56
N THR A 242 7.26 7.43 15.32
CA THR A 242 8.37 6.96 16.15
C THR A 242 8.73 8.00 17.20
N VAL A 243 9.18 7.53 18.37
CA VAL A 243 9.69 8.35 19.47
C VAL A 243 11.02 7.76 19.92
N GLY A 244 12.12 8.41 19.52
CA GLY A 244 13.45 7.88 19.80
C GLY A 244 13.71 6.56 19.05
N THR A 245 14.61 5.73 19.56
CA THR A 245 15.15 4.58 18.80
C THR A 245 14.29 3.32 18.87
N HIS A 246 13.49 3.14 19.92
CA HIS A 246 12.83 1.86 20.23
C HIS A 246 11.40 2.00 20.74
N SER A 247 10.75 3.10 20.39
CA SER A 247 9.35 3.34 20.73
C SER A 247 8.62 3.93 19.52
N ALA A 248 7.37 3.55 19.38
CA ALA A 248 6.42 4.11 18.44
C ALA A 248 5.03 4.15 19.09
N PHE A 249 4.15 4.99 18.59
CA PHE A 249 2.75 5.03 19.03
C PHE A 249 1.85 5.40 17.86
N SER A 250 0.54 5.32 18.07
CA SER A 250 -0.47 5.73 17.09
C SER A 250 -1.38 6.80 17.67
N THR A 251 -1.64 7.85 16.90
CA THR A 251 -2.63 8.89 17.20
C THR A 251 -3.86 8.65 16.35
N VAL A 252 -5.03 8.66 16.96
CA VAL A 252 -6.32 8.49 16.26
C VAL A 252 -7.06 9.82 16.29
N ILE A 253 -7.22 10.42 15.12
CA ILE A 253 -7.87 11.72 14.94
C ILE A 253 -9.19 11.48 14.21
N VAL A 254 -10.29 12.07 14.67
CA VAL A 254 -11.59 11.96 13.99
C VAL A 254 -12.19 13.32 13.74
N MET A 255 -13.04 13.38 12.72
CA MET A 255 -13.90 14.54 12.47
C MET A 255 -15.23 14.33 13.19
N LYS A 256 -15.49 15.13 14.23
CA LYS A 256 -16.78 15.15 14.94
C LYS A 256 -17.33 16.56 14.93
N GLU A 257 -18.57 16.70 14.44
CA GLU A 257 -19.26 18.01 14.38
C GLU A 257 -18.42 19.09 13.65
N GLY A 258 -17.68 18.69 12.61
CA GLY A 258 -16.81 19.59 11.85
C GLY A 258 -15.49 19.97 12.54
N GLN A 259 -15.12 19.29 13.63
CA GLN A 259 -13.87 19.52 14.34
C GLN A 259 -12.99 18.26 14.39
N LEU A 260 -11.69 18.44 14.17
CA LEU A 260 -10.68 17.41 14.40
C LEU A 260 -10.46 17.22 15.90
N ILE A 261 -10.59 15.97 16.36
CA ILE A 261 -10.42 15.59 17.76
C ILE A 261 -9.48 14.39 17.86
N ASN A 262 -8.46 14.48 18.73
CA ASN A 262 -7.67 13.31 19.12
C ASN A 262 -8.51 12.42 20.07
N LEU A 263 -8.88 11.22 19.60
CA LEU A 263 -9.67 10.26 20.37
C LEU A 263 -8.89 9.59 21.49
N LEU A 264 -7.56 9.50 21.36
CA LEU A 264 -6.68 8.81 22.30
C LEU A 264 -5.56 9.78 22.74
N PRO A 265 -5.88 10.77 23.60
CA PRO A 265 -4.90 11.80 23.99
C PRO A 265 -3.76 11.26 24.87
N SER A 266 -3.89 10.08 25.46
CA SER A 266 -2.74 9.39 26.08
C SER A 266 -2.16 8.36 25.12
N GLN A 267 -0.86 8.43 24.90
CA GLN A 267 -0.10 7.48 24.09
C GLN A 267 -0.01 6.09 24.74
N ASP A 268 -0.25 5.96 26.04
CA ASP A 268 -0.05 4.71 26.80
C ASP A 268 -0.82 3.54 26.18
N MET A 269 -1.98 3.82 25.58
CA MET A 269 -2.84 2.81 24.96
C MET A 269 -2.34 2.30 23.61
N THR A 270 -1.45 3.06 22.92
CA THR A 270 -0.98 2.73 21.57
C THR A 270 0.54 2.62 21.45
N LEU A 271 1.25 2.82 22.57
CA LEU A 271 2.70 2.67 22.69
C LEU A 271 3.13 1.23 22.35
N LYS A 272 4.16 1.12 21.52
CA LYS A 272 4.71 -0.12 21.00
C LYS A 272 6.22 -0.01 20.84
N GLY A 273 6.92 -1.13 21.00
CA GLY A 273 8.39 -1.17 20.94
C GLY A 273 8.98 -1.19 19.53
N TYR A 274 8.14 -1.30 18.49
CA TYR A 274 8.55 -1.28 17.08
C TYR A 274 7.52 -0.51 16.24
N PRO A 275 7.92 0.07 15.10
CA PRO A 275 7.00 0.59 14.10
C PRO A 275 6.08 -0.52 13.57
N ILE A 276 4.77 -0.27 13.59
CA ILE A 276 3.74 -1.18 13.06
C ILE A 276 2.75 -0.31 12.31
N LEU A 277 2.51 -0.64 11.03
CA LEU A 277 1.54 0.07 10.20
C LEU A 277 0.12 -0.23 10.67
N SER A 278 -0.60 0.82 11.02
CA SER A 278 -2.06 0.81 11.19
C SER A 278 -2.75 0.92 9.82
N GLY A 279 -3.99 0.43 9.72
CA GLY A 279 -4.74 0.37 8.47
C GLY A 279 -5.91 -0.60 8.55
N ASP A 280 -6.64 -0.79 7.45
CA ASP A 280 -7.66 -1.85 7.32
C ASP A 280 -6.96 -3.18 6.98
N VAL A 281 -6.51 -3.88 8.02
CA VAL A 281 -5.67 -5.08 7.93
C VAL A 281 -6.51 -6.32 7.63
N ASN A 282 -7.79 -6.31 8.05
CA ASN A 282 -8.69 -7.44 7.82
C ASN A 282 -9.63 -7.25 6.61
N ASN A 283 -9.55 -6.10 5.92
CA ASN A 283 -10.38 -5.68 4.79
C ASN A 283 -11.89 -5.63 5.10
N ASP A 284 -12.26 -5.25 6.33
CA ASP A 284 -13.66 -5.07 6.74
C ASP A 284 -14.17 -3.63 6.57
N GLY A 285 -13.30 -2.74 6.08
CA GLY A 285 -13.58 -1.33 5.84
C GLY A 285 -13.41 -0.44 7.06
N LEU A 286 -12.94 -0.96 8.19
CA LEU A 286 -12.58 -0.20 9.39
C LEU A 286 -11.05 -0.19 9.57
N LEU A 287 -10.52 0.85 10.21
CA LEU A 287 -9.10 0.96 10.49
C LEU A 287 -8.75 0.30 11.83
N GLU A 288 -7.71 -0.52 11.81
CA GLU A 288 -7.06 -1.08 13.01
C GLU A 288 -5.78 -0.34 13.37
N ILE A 289 -5.54 -0.23 14.68
CA ILE A 289 -4.31 0.24 15.29
C ILE A 289 -3.38 -0.96 15.52
N GLY A 290 -2.17 -0.89 14.95
CA GLY A 290 -1.15 -1.90 15.17
C GLY A 290 -0.49 -1.78 16.54
N MET A 291 -0.38 -2.90 17.26
CA MET A 291 0.25 -3.01 18.57
C MET A 291 1.20 -4.20 18.66
N LEU A 292 2.20 -4.07 19.52
CA LEU A 292 3.18 -5.12 19.80
C LEU A 292 2.81 -5.82 21.11
N GLU A 293 2.58 -7.12 21.06
CA GLU A 293 2.20 -7.93 22.22
C GLU A 293 3.28 -8.96 22.54
N LYS A 294 3.64 -9.01 23.83
CA LYS A 294 4.61 -9.98 24.33
C LYS A 294 3.92 -11.35 24.45
N PRO A 295 4.48 -12.45 23.91
CA PRO A 295 3.95 -13.77 24.19
C PRO A 295 4.02 -14.08 25.70
N LYS A 296 3.01 -14.78 26.23
CA LYS A 296 2.92 -15.10 27.66
C LYS A 296 4.11 -15.98 28.06
N GLY A 297 4.77 -15.67 29.18
CA GLY A 297 5.94 -16.41 29.66
C GLY A 297 7.29 -15.85 29.21
N TRP A 298 7.30 -14.82 28.35
CA TRP A 298 8.53 -14.16 27.87
C TRP A 298 8.93 -12.93 28.68
N GLU A 299 8.37 -12.72 29.87
CA GLU A 299 8.52 -11.48 30.64
C GLU A 299 9.96 -11.15 31.02
N TYR A 300 10.80 -12.18 31.16
CA TYR A 300 12.20 -12.08 31.60
C TYR A 300 13.22 -12.36 30.49
N ILE A 301 12.77 -12.43 29.23
CA ILE A 301 13.63 -12.63 28.06
C ILE A 301 14.05 -11.27 27.49
N SER A 302 15.24 -11.21 26.88
CA SER A 302 15.74 -9.99 26.26
C SER A 302 14.81 -9.52 25.13
N PHE A 303 14.61 -8.21 25.01
CA PHE A 303 13.70 -7.60 24.04
C PHE A 303 13.96 -8.07 22.60
N ASP A 304 15.23 -8.24 22.24
CA ASP A 304 15.69 -8.64 20.91
C ASP A 304 15.56 -10.16 20.66
N GLU A 305 15.31 -10.98 21.68
CA GLU A 305 15.12 -12.42 21.54
C GLU A 305 13.63 -12.78 21.44
N ILE A 306 12.75 -11.91 21.95
CA ILE A 306 11.31 -12.15 21.97
C ILE A 306 10.74 -12.30 20.53
N PRO A 307 9.99 -13.38 20.24
CA PRO A 307 9.21 -13.52 19.03
C PRO A 307 7.90 -12.74 19.21
N TRP A 308 7.95 -11.43 18.96
CA TRP A 308 6.81 -10.54 19.20
C TRP A 308 5.57 -10.94 18.39
N LEU A 309 4.40 -10.81 19.02
CA LEU A 309 3.11 -10.93 18.37
C LEU A 309 2.63 -9.53 17.95
N PHE A 310 2.03 -9.44 16.78
CA PHE A 310 1.47 -8.21 16.24
C PHE A 310 -0.05 -8.32 16.37
N SER A 311 -0.61 -7.47 17.22
CA SER A 311 -2.04 -7.46 17.52
C SER A 311 -2.67 -6.18 16.97
N TYR A 312 -3.87 -6.30 16.43
CA TYR A 312 -4.58 -5.21 15.79
C TYR A 312 -5.90 -4.94 16.51
N TYR A 313 -6.18 -3.66 16.74
CA TYR A 313 -7.32 -3.22 17.54
C TYR A 313 -8.15 -2.17 16.80
N GLN A 314 -9.47 -2.34 16.78
CA GLN A 314 -10.42 -1.32 16.36
C GLN A 314 -10.82 -0.46 17.55
N TRP A 315 -11.10 0.82 17.32
CA TRP A 315 -11.67 1.67 18.36
C TRP A 315 -13.20 1.59 18.35
N GLU A 316 -13.81 1.37 19.51
CA GLU A 316 -15.26 1.43 19.73
C GLU A 316 -15.60 2.48 20.79
N GLU A 317 -16.67 3.27 20.58
CA GLU A 317 -17.02 4.41 21.44
C GLU A 317 -17.20 4.05 22.92
N LYS A 318 -17.72 2.86 23.21
CA LYS A 318 -18.07 2.43 24.57
C LYS A 318 -16.95 1.68 25.27
N ASP A 319 -16.23 0.84 24.52
CA ASP A 319 -15.34 -0.17 25.05
C ASP A 319 -13.85 0.15 24.80
N GLY A 320 -13.56 1.23 24.05
CA GLY A 320 -12.21 1.64 23.71
C GLY A 320 -11.58 0.73 22.66
N LEU A 321 -10.34 0.30 22.87
CA LEU A 321 -9.64 -0.57 21.94
C LEU A 321 -10.12 -2.02 22.06
N LYS A 322 -10.71 -2.53 20.98
CA LYS A 322 -11.19 -3.89 20.85
C LYS A 322 -10.29 -4.69 19.94
N PHE A 323 -9.82 -5.83 20.46
CA PHE A 323 -9.00 -6.76 19.72
C PHE A 323 -9.73 -7.33 18.48
N VAL A 324 -9.03 -7.36 17.34
CA VAL A 324 -9.55 -7.83 16.05
C VAL A 324 -8.83 -9.10 15.60
N MET A 325 -7.51 -9.02 15.52
CA MET A 325 -6.67 -10.13 15.08
C MET A 325 -5.27 -10.04 15.67
N GLN A 326 -4.57 -11.16 15.63
CA GLN A 326 -3.18 -11.28 16.01
C GLN A 326 -2.45 -12.07 14.93
N GLN A 327 -1.18 -11.75 14.74
CA GLN A 327 -0.31 -12.46 13.83
C GLN A 327 1.09 -12.54 14.41
N TYR A 328 1.86 -13.49 13.91
CA TYR A 328 3.31 -13.45 14.02
C TYR A 328 3.88 -12.94 12.70
N MET A 329 4.71 -11.91 12.75
CA MET A 329 5.46 -11.44 11.59
C MET A 329 6.95 -11.61 11.85
N ASP A 330 7.63 -12.26 10.92
CA ASP A 330 9.08 -12.34 10.98
C ASP A 330 9.70 -10.98 10.70
N MET A 331 10.53 -10.48 11.62
CA MET A 331 11.13 -9.15 11.52
C MET A 331 12.14 -9.01 10.36
N ALA A 332 12.65 -10.12 9.81
CA ALA A 332 13.45 -10.10 8.59
C ALA A 332 12.59 -10.10 7.32
N GLY A 333 11.25 -10.02 7.44
CA GLY A 333 10.30 -9.96 6.33
C GLY A 333 10.17 -11.29 5.57
N ARG A 334 10.55 -12.42 6.18
CA ARG A 334 10.58 -13.72 5.48
C ARG A 334 9.20 -14.35 5.33
N PHE A 335 8.32 -14.15 6.30
CA PHE A 335 6.94 -14.62 6.29
C PHE A 335 6.11 -13.90 7.35
N TYR A 336 4.80 -14.06 7.27
CA TYR A 336 3.87 -13.74 8.33
C TYR A 336 2.89 -14.92 8.53
N PHE A 337 2.26 -14.99 9.70
CA PHE A 337 1.31 -16.02 10.05
C PHE A 337 0.16 -15.42 10.88
N ASN A 338 -1.01 -15.33 10.26
CA ASN A 338 -2.22 -14.86 10.91
C ASN A 338 -2.78 -15.92 11.86
N PHE A 339 -3.08 -15.51 13.09
CA PHE A 339 -3.68 -16.42 14.04
C PHE A 339 -5.14 -16.67 13.64
N PRO A 340 -5.57 -17.94 13.62
CA PRO A 340 -6.98 -18.28 13.48
C PRO A 340 -7.81 -17.65 14.59
N LYS A 341 -9.09 -17.37 14.33
CA LYS A 341 -9.98 -16.74 15.31
C LYS A 341 -10.09 -17.56 16.60
N GLU A 342 -10.06 -18.88 16.49
CA GLU A 342 -10.09 -19.82 17.61
C GLU A 342 -8.84 -19.77 18.53
N TRP A 343 -7.72 -19.23 18.04
CA TRP A 343 -6.48 -19.10 18.82
C TRP A 343 -6.43 -17.83 19.66
N GLN A 344 -7.27 -16.84 19.33
CA GLN A 344 -7.25 -15.52 19.95
C GLN A 344 -7.38 -15.62 21.48
N GLY A 345 -6.38 -15.10 22.20
CA GLY A 345 -6.29 -15.14 23.67
C GLY A 345 -5.88 -16.49 24.29
N ASN A 346 -5.93 -17.58 23.51
CA ASN A 346 -5.74 -18.96 23.99
C ASN A 346 -4.43 -19.60 23.52
N VAL A 347 -3.73 -19.00 22.57
CA VAL A 347 -2.45 -19.50 22.04
C VAL A 347 -1.35 -18.46 22.23
N THR A 348 -0.14 -18.93 22.52
CA THR A 348 1.06 -18.11 22.64
C THR A 348 2.27 -18.84 22.07
N ILE A 349 3.46 -18.26 22.17
CA ILE A 349 4.71 -18.87 21.70
C ILE A 349 5.47 -19.44 22.89
N ASP A 350 5.84 -20.72 22.85
CA ASP A 350 6.60 -21.39 23.92
C ASP A 350 8.00 -20.77 24.05
N THR A 351 8.49 -20.60 25.28
CA THR A 351 9.80 -19.99 25.58
C THR A 351 11.00 -20.79 25.08
N LYS A 352 10.80 -22.03 24.64
CA LYS A 352 11.82 -22.83 23.94
C LYS A 352 12.00 -22.45 22.47
N SER A 353 11.18 -21.55 21.97
CA SER A 353 11.24 -21.10 20.57
C SER A 353 12.48 -20.24 20.32
N ASP A 354 13.03 -20.34 19.11
CA ASP A 354 14.00 -19.41 18.55
C ASP A 354 13.41 -18.82 17.25
N LYS A 355 13.27 -17.51 17.19
CA LYS A 355 12.65 -16.81 16.05
C LYS A 355 13.39 -16.96 14.72
N ASN A 356 14.63 -17.44 14.74
CA ASN A 356 15.46 -17.67 13.55
C ASN A 356 15.63 -19.15 13.21
N GLU A 357 15.10 -20.07 14.03
CA GLU A 357 15.26 -21.51 13.84
C GLU A 357 13.94 -22.30 13.98
N HIS A 358 13.20 -22.11 15.06
CA HIS A 358 12.01 -22.91 15.38
C HIS A 358 11.06 -22.18 16.32
N LEU A 359 9.85 -21.89 15.86
CA LEU A 359 8.75 -21.33 16.64
C LEU A 359 7.75 -22.43 16.97
N ILE A 360 7.33 -22.50 18.23
CA ILE A 360 6.34 -23.46 18.73
C ILE A 360 5.17 -22.68 19.32
N PHE A 361 4.00 -22.80 18.70
CA PHE A 361 2.77 -22.19 19.18
C PHE A 361 2.07 -23.18 20.11
N VAL A 362 1.72 -22.74 21.32
CA VAL A 362 1.14 -23.59 22.37
C VAL A 362 -0.12 -22.98 22.96
N LYS A 363 -1.05 -23.81 23.42
CA LYS A 363 -2.20 -23.34 24.20
C LYS A 363 -1.74 -22.77 25.54
N THR A 364 -2.35 -21.67 25.97
CA THR A 364 -1.94 -20.95 27.18
C THR A 364 -2.32 -21.67 28.48
N ASP A 365 -3.27 -22.61 28.44
CA ASP A 365 -3.78 -23.33 29.61
C ASP A 365 -3.07 -24.67 29.86
N THR A 366 -2.65 -25.35 28.79
CA THR A 366 -2.15 -26.73 28.80
C THR A 366 -0.70 -26.84 28.31
N ASN A 367 -0.18 -25.79 27.66
CA ASN A 367 1.12 -25.79 26.99
C ASN A 367 1.26 -26.86 25.89
N GLU A 368 0.13 -27.36 25.36
CA GLU A 368 0.09 -28.28 24.23
C GLU A 368 0.42 -27.55 22.92
N PRO A 369 1.33 -28.08 22.08
CA PRO A 369 1.59 -27.54 20.76
C PRO A 369 0.36 -27.58 19.85
N VAL A 370 0.09 -26.47 19.16
CA VAL A 370 -1.00 -26.34 18.17
C VAL A 370 -0.46 -26.14 16.76
N ALA A 371 0.72 -25.54 16.62
CA ALA A 371 1.48 -25.51 15.38
C ALA A 371 2.95 -25.19 15.63
N GLU A 372 3.76 -25.40 14.59
CA GLU A 372 5.19 -25.11 14.59
C GLU A 372 5.59 -24.46 13.26
N ILE A 373 6.55 -23.55 13.34
CA ILE A 373 7.24 -22.99 12.16
C ILE A 373 8.72 -23.26 12.32
N ARG A 374 9.35 -23.90 11.33
CA ARG A 374 10.74 -24.30 11.41
C ARG A 374 11.51 -23.92 10.16
N PHE A 375 12.75 -23.50 10.36
CA PHE A 375 13.70 -23.21 9.31
C PHE A 375 14.54 -24.45 9.01
N PHE A 376 14.52 -24.89 7.76
CA PHE A 376 15.24 -26.04 7.26
C PHE A 376 16.30 -25.59 6.26
N THR A 377 17.47 -26.23 6.28
CA THR A 377 18.31 -26.27 5.08
C THR A 377 17.59 -27.00 3.95
N LEU A 378 17.98 -26.77 2.69
CA LEU A 378 17.41 -27.49 1.54
C LEU A 378 17.46 -29.02 1.72
N SER A 379 18.55 -29.53 2.28
CA SER A 379 18.72 -30.97 2.50
C SER A 379 17.81 -31.51 3.60
N GLU A 380 17.58 -30.75 4.67
CA GLU A 380 16.64 -31.14 5.72
C GLU A 380 15.20 -31.09 5.22
N TRP A 381 14.86 -30.07 4.42
CA TRP A 381 13.54 -29.96 3.83
C TRP A 381 13.18 -31.20 3.01
N GLU A 382 14.08 -31.67 2.13
CA GLU A 382 13.82 -32.86 1.31
C GLU A 382 13.52 -34.12 2.13
N ARG A 383 14.04 -34.20 3.37
CA ARG A 383 13.76 -35.30 4.30
C ARG A 383 12.45 -35.14 5.08
N ASN A 384 11.97 -33.92 5.28
CA ASN A 384 10.83 -33.61 6.17
C ASN A 384 9.58 -33.11 5.43
N LYS A 385 9.68 -32.75 4.14
CA LYS A 385 8.57 -32.14 3.35
C LYS A 385 7.31 -32.99 3.21
N ALA A 386 7.33 -34.24 3.65
CA ALA A 386 6.14 -35.10 3.69
C ALA A 386 5.20 -34.69 4.82
N ASP A 387 5.75 -34.19 5.93
CA ASP A 387 5.01 -33.84 7.15
C ASP A 387 4.82 -32.33 7.30
N TRP A 388 5.57 -31.52 6.55
CA TRP A 388 5.57 -30.06 6.66
C TRP A 388 5.04 -29.39 5.40
N ASP A 389 4.19 -28.38 5.57
CA ASP A 389 3.76 -27.49 4.51
C ASP A 389 4.81 -26.39 4.25
N LEU A 390 5.02 -26.05 2.98
CA LEU A 390 5.91 -24.96 2.59
C LEU A 390 5.26 -23.61 2.92
N LEU A 391 5.93 -22.79 3.75
CA LEU A 391 5.50 -21.43 4.07
C LEU A 391 6.24 -20.40 3.21
N ALA A 392 7.57 -20.46 3.19
CA ALA A 392 8.44 -19.60 2.40
C ALA A 392 9.76 -20.31 2.07
N ARG A 393 10.52 -19.79 1.11
CA ARG A 393 11.83 -20.33 0.73
C ARG A 393 12.70 -19.23 0.12
N ASP A 394 13.98 -19.25 0.44
CA ASP A 394 15.03 -18.51 -0.26
C ASP A 394 16.05 -19.47 -0.90
N ALA A 395 17.22 -18.96 -1.32
CA ALA A 395 18.25 -19.76 -1.96
C ALA A 395 18.83 -20.86 -1.06
N ASP A 396 18.87 -20.65 0.26
CA ASP A 396 19.62 -21.49 1.20
C ASP A 396 18.71 -22.16 2.25
N LYS A 397 17.53 -21.59 2.52
CA LYS A 397 16.61 -22.02 3.58
C LYS A 397 15.19 -22.21 3.08
N VAL A 398 14.50 -23.13 3.73
CA VAL A 398 13.06 -23.39 3.57
C VAL A 398 12.38 -23.21 4.90
N ILE A 399 11.31 -22.42 4.94
CA ILE A 399 10.48 -22.22 6.12
C ILE A 399 9.29 -23.15 5.98
N GLY A 400 9.20 -24.12 6.87
CA GLY A 400 8.11 -25.07 6.94
C GLY A 400 7.13 -24.72 8.04
N PHE A 401 5.87 -25.08 7.83
CA PHE A 401 4.81 -25.01 8.81
C PHE A 401 4.23 -26.41 9.07
N LEU A 402 3.97 -26.71 10.34
CA LEU A 402 3.31 -27.93 10.79
C LEU A 402 2.13 -27.55 11.66
N SER A 403 0.92 -27.98 11.30
CA SER A 403 -0.25 -27.86 12.17
C SER A 403 -0.48 -29.14 12.96
N HIS A 404 -0.84 -29.00 14.23
CA HIS A 404 -1.37 -30.08 15.07
C HIS A 404 -2.90 -30.03 15.15
N THR A 405 -3.53 -29.14 14.37
CA THR A 405 -4.98 -28.96 14.25
C THR A 405 -5.41 -29.06 12.79
N ASP A 406 -6.71 -28.88 12.49
CA ASP A 406 -7.21 -28.85 11.11
C ASP A 406 -6.82 -27.56 10.35
N LEU A 407 -5.92 -26.74 10.90
CA LEU A 407 -5.49 -25.49 10.31
C LEU A 407 -4.59 -25.73 9.10
N LYS A 408 -4.90 -25.04 8.00
CA LYS A 408 -4.02 -24.96 6.82
C LYS A 408 -3.47 -23.55 6.70
N VAL A 409 -2.21 -23.44 6.31
CA VAL A 409 -1.62 -22.15 5.94
C VAL A 409 -2.18 -21.73 4.58
N ASN A 410 -2.46 -20.44 4.43
CA ASN A 410 -2.60 -19.81 3.13
C ASN A 410 -1.30 -20.02 2.33
N LYS A 411 -1.35 -20.91 1.33
CA LYS A 411 -0.25 -21.09 0.37
C LYS A 411 -0.26 -19.92 -0.60
N GLY A 412 0.67 -18.96 -0.43
CA GLY A 412 1.07 -18.08 -1.51
C GLY A 412 0.60 -16.63 -1.47
N GLU A 413 0.85 -15.91 -0.38
CA GLU A 413 1.12 -14.47 -0.50
C GLU A 413 2.63 -14.22 -0.39
N THR A 414 3.35 -14.67 -1.42
CA THR A 414 4.68 -14.14 -1.72
C THR A 414 4.51 -12.77 -2.37
N GLU A 415 4.06 -11.79 -1.60
CA GLU A 415 4.29 -10.36 -1.85
C GLU A 415 3.73 -9.58 -0.67
N ILE A 416 4.61 -9.15 0.23
CA ILE A 416 4.31 -8.02 1.10
C ILE A 416 4.26 -6.81 0.16
N LYS A 417 3.05 -6.38 -0.23
CA LYS A 417 2.88 -5.00 -0.68
C LYS A 417 3.10 -4.12 0.55
N ARG A 418 4.29 -3.52 0.61
CA ARG A 418 4.60 -2.40 1.49
C ARG A 418 3.95 -1.14 0.95
#